data_AF-A0A7C9J588-F1
#
_entry.id   AF-A0A7C9J588-F1
#
_cell.length_a   1.000
_cell.length_b   1.000
_cell.length_c   1.000
_cell.angle_alpha   90.00
_cell.angle_beta   90.00
_cell.angle_gamma   90.00
#
_symmetry.space_group_name_H-M   'P 1'
#
loop_
_entity.id
_entity.type
_entity.pdbx_description
1 polymer ?
#
loop_
_entity_poly.entity_id
_entity_poly.type
_entity_poly.pdbx_seq_one_letter_code
_entity_poly.pdbx_strand_id
1 'polypeptide(L)'
;MIPVGDWASEATYLVRGELVVGEYPWDQIAKVPENLAAETWPDFPRTWANPGFVVRYAFARARWARRWAGTADPEWESLPAEWRAVVRLLAELPSRRRSRKGKWKTFAEHLAARYHDAFEAANPLPRGDAAFTGASAARVATGDAVAAVLAAISAERLPERI
;
A
#
# COMPACT_ATOMS: atom_id res chain seq x y z
N MET A 1 -10.09 -12.12 6.29
CA MET A 1 -9.38 -11.43 7.37
C MET A 1 -9.88 -10.00 7.33
N ILE A 2 -10.77 -9.65 8.25
CA ILE A 2 -11.39 -8.32 8.30
C ILE A 2 -10.94 -7.68 9.62
N PRO A 3 -10.27 -6.52 9.64
CA PRO A 3 -9.88 -5.88 10.89
C PRO A 3 -11.11 -5.35 11.62
N VAL A 4 -11.21 -5.64 12.92
CA VAL A 4 -12.38 -5.32 13.77
C VAL A 4 -12.03 -4.63 15.09
N GLY A 5 -10.75 -4.40 15.39
CA GLY A 5 -10.29 -3.81 16.65
C GLY A 5 -10.05 -2.29 16.62
N ASP A 6 -9.87 -1.74 17.82
CA ASP A 6 -9.35 -0.40 18.04
C ASP A 6 -7.87 -0.39 17.66
N TRP A 7 -7.48 0.51 16.74
CA TRP A 7 -6.18 0.47 16.05
C TRP A 7 -4.99 0.86 16.96
N ALA A 8 -5.28 1.20 18.22
CA ALA A 8 -4.35 1.79 19.18
C ALA A 8 -3.55 0.77 20.02
N SER A 9 -4.01 -0.49 20.10
CA SER A 9 -3.41 -1.46 21.05
C SER A 9 -3.19 -2.87 20.47
N GLU A 10 -4.06 -3.36 19.58
CA GLU A 10 -3.92 -4.71 18.98
C GLU A 10 -4.50 -4.76 17.55
N ALA A 11 -3.76 -5.36 16.60
CA ALA A 11 -4.33 -5.68 15.29
C ALA A 11 -5.25 -6.91 15.41
N THR A 12 -6.52 -6.66 15.68
CA THR A 12 -7.53 -7.71 15.80
C THR A 12 -8.13 -8.04 14.44
N TYR A 13 -8.00 -9.28 14.01
CA TYR A 13 -8.44 -9.80 12.73
C TYR A 13 -9.56 -10.82 12.89
N LEU A 14 -10.61 -10.70 12.08
CA LEU A 14 -11.62 -11.75 11.92
C LEU A 14 -11.17 -12.75 10.85
N VAL A 15 -10.79 -13.96 11.26
CA VAL A 15 -10.38 -15.06 10.38
C VAL A 15 -11.35 -16.22 10.57
N ARG A 16 -12.17 -16.52 9.54
CA ARG A 16 -13.17 -17.61 9.58
C ARG A 16 -14.17 -17.54 10.76
N GLY A 17 -14.46 -16.33 11.25
CA GLY A 17 -15.38 -16.13 12.39
C GLY A 17 -14.69 -16.04 13.76
N GLU A 18 -13.37 -16.26 13.81
CA GLU A 18 -12.59 -16.15 15.04
C GLU A 18 -11.83 -14.82 15.10
N LEU A 19 -11.78 -14.22 16.29
CA LEU A 19 -10.87 -13.09 16.58
C LEU A 19 -9.45 -13.64 16.74
N VAL A 20 -8.53 -13.11 15.94
CA VAL A 20 -7.10 -13.39 16.02
C VAL A 20 -6.38 -12.08 16.30
N VAL A 21 -5.58 -12.03 17.36
CA VAL A 21 -4.62 -10.95 17.61
C VAL A 21 -3.39 -11.24 16.74
N GLY A 22 -3.04 -10.31 15.86
CA GLY A 22 -1.91 -10.46 14.95
C GLY A 22 -0.94 -9.29 14.99
N GLU A 23 0.16 -9.47 14.27
CA GLU A 23 1.10 -8.37 13.96
C GLU A 23 0.38 -7.26 13.18
N TYR A 24 0.82 -6.02 13.38
CA TYR A 24 0.25 -4.92 12.62
C TYR A 24 0.54 -5.09 11.12
N PRO A 25 -0.30 -4.53 10.23
CA PRO A 25 -0.08 -4.61 8.80
C PRO A 25 1.33 -4.16 8.39
N TRP A 26 1.92 -3.18 9.09
CA TRP A 26 3.27 -2.66 8.84
C TRP A 26 4.42 -3.59 9.27
N ASP A 27 4.22 -4.45 10.27
CA ASP A 27 5.19 -5.50 10.61
C ASP A 27 5.23 -6.61 9.54
N GLN A 28 4.10 -6.80 8.84
CA GLN A 28 4.01 -7.73 7.70
C GLN A 28 4.57 -7.15 6.41
N ILE A 29 4.59 -5.82 6.27
CA ILE A 29 5.15 -5.12 5.11
C ILE A 29 6.66 -5.37 4.98
N ALA A 30 7.38 -5.39 6.11
CA ALA A 30 8.81 -5.73 6.14
C ALA A 30 9.11 -7.18 5.71
N LYS A 31 8.08 -8.02 5.59
CA LYS A 31 8.16 -9.46 5.29
C LYS A 31 7.57 -9.80 3.91
N VAL A 32 7.29 -8.80 3.07
CA VAL A 32 6.83 -9.02 1.69
C VAL A 32 7.96 -9.73 0.91
N PRO A 33 7.74 -10.96 0.41
CA PRO A 33 8.74 -11.64 -0.42
C PRO A 33 9.05 -10.81 -1.65
N GLU A 34 10.31 -10.84 -2.10
CA GLU A 34 10.74 -10.10 -3.30
C GLU A 34 9.98 -10.49 -4.57
N ASN A 35 9.44 -11.71 -4.63
CA ASN A 35 8.68 -12.23 -5.77
C ASN A 35 7.39 -12.92 -5.31
N LEU A 36 6.28 -12.18 -5.32
CA LEU A 36 4.93 -12.70 -5.09
C LEU A 36 4.30 -13.27 -6.36
N ALA A 37 4.57 -12.65 -7.51
CA ALA A 37 4.09 -13.06 -8.83
C ALA A 37 4.98 -12.48 -9.93
N ALA A 38 4.65 -12.77 -11.19
CA ALA A 38 5.32 -12.22 -12.37
C ALA A 38 4.26 -11.71 -13.37
N GLU A 39 3.50 -10.71 -12.94
CA GLU A 39 2.43 -10.10 -13.74
C GLU A 39 2.96 -9.02 -14.67
N THR A 40 2.38 -8.91 -15.86
CA THR A 40 2.73 -7.90 -16.86
C THR A 40 1.54 -7.02 -17.21
N TRP A 41 1.82 -5.75 -17.55
CA TRP A 41 0.84 -4.78 -18.01
C TRP A 41 1.34 -4.00 -19.22
N PRO A 42 0.44 -3.55 -20.11
CA PRO A 42 0.81 -2.66 -21.20
C PRO A 42 1.30 -1.30 -20.66
N ASP A 43 2.39 -0.76 -21.21
CA ASP A 43 2.89 0.59 -20.85
C ASP A 43 2.04 1.71 -21.48
N PHE A 44 1.54 1.49 -22.70
CA PHE A 44 0.80 2.47 -23.48
C PHE A 44 -0.67 2.08 -23.68
N PRO A 45 -1.59 3.07 -23.76
CA PRO A 45 -1.35 4.50 -23.57
C PRO A 45 -1.17 4.86 -22.08
N ARG A 46 -0.38 5.92 -21.78
CA ARG A 46 -0.15 6.40 -20.41
C ARG A 46 -1.32 7.25 -19.91
N THR A 47 -2.43 6.58 -19.63
CA THR A 47 -3.70 7.20 -19.21
C THR A 47 -4.26 6.46 -18.00
N TRP A 48 -5.12 7.13 -17.23
CA TRP A 48 -5.80 6.52 -16.08
C TRP A 48 -6.71 5.33 -16.43
N ALA A 49 -7.12 5.21 -17.69
CA ALA A 49 -7.86 4.05 -18.19
C ALA A 49 -6.98 2.80 -18.43
N ASN A 50 -5.65 2.97 -18.48
CA ASN A 50 -4.70 1.86 -18.60
C ASN A 50 -4.23 1.42 -17.20
N PRO A 51 -4.59 0.20 -16.73
CA PRO A 51 -4.17 -0.29 -15.42
C PRO A 51 -2.65 -0.38 -15.26
N GLY A 52 -1.90 -0.61 -16.35
CA GLY A 52 -0.45 -0.62 -16.33
C GLY A 52 0.16 0.74 -16.00
N PHE A 53 -0.42 1.81 -16.54
CA PHE A 53 -0.03 3.17 -16.17
C PHE A 53 -0.33 3.45 -14.70
N VAL A 54 -1.52 3.07 -14.20
CA VAL A 54 -1.91 3.28 -12.80
C VAL A 54 -0.96 2.57 -11.83
N VAL A 55 -0.61 1.30 -12.11
CA VAL A 55 0.34 0.51 -11.30
C VAL A 55 1.72 1.15 -11.26
N ARG A 56 2.29 1.48 -12.43
CA ARG A 56 3.61 2.10 -12.51
C ARG A 56 3.61 3.47 -11.81
N TYR A 57 2.55 4.26 -12.03
CA TYR A 57 2.43 5.60 -11.44
C TYR A 57 2.29 5.56 -9.93
N ALA A 58 1.50 4.64 -9.38
CA ALA A 58 1.40 4.41 -7.95
C ALA A 58 2.77 4.08 -7.34
N PHE A 59 3.53 3.16 -7.97
CA PHE A 59 4.89 2.83 -7.54
C PHE A 59 5.82 4.04 -7.58
N ALA A 60 5.90 4.75 -8.71
CA ALA A 60 6.77 5.92 -8.87
C ALA A 60 6.44 7.02 -7.84
N ARG A 61 5.14 7.29 -7.63
CA ARG A 61 4.66 8.29 -6.67
C ARG A 61 4.98 7.91 -5.23
N ALA A 62 4.85 6.63 -4.87
CA ALA A 62 5.24 6.15 -3.55
C ALA A 62 6.74 6.33 -3.29
N ARG A 63 7.59 5.96 -4.26
CA ARG A 63 9.05 6.16 -4.19
C ARG A 63 9.42 7.64 -4.10
N TRP A 64 8.72 8.50 -4.86
CA TRP A 64 8.89 9.94 -4.79
C TRP A 64 8.51 10.51 -3.41
N ALA A 65 7.37 10.10 -2.85
CA ALA A 65 6.95 10.52 -1.51
C ALA A 65 7.96 10.11 -0.45
N ARG A 66 8.48 8.88 -0.51
CA ARG A 66 9.54 8.43 0.40
C ARG A 66 10.82 9.24 0.26
N ARG A 67 11.22 9.57 -0.96
CA ARG A 67 12.44 10.35 -1.22
C ARG A 67 12.40 11.74 -0.57
N TRP A 68 11.23 12.35 -0.48
CA TRP A 68 11.04 13.69 0.08
C TRP A 68 10.44 13.68 1.48
N ALA A 69 10.31 12.51 2.10
CA ALA A 69 9.81 12.39 3.45
C ALA A 69 10.77 13.05 4.45
N GLY A 70 10.20 13.77 5.43
CA GLY A 70 10.93 14.17 6.62
C GLY A 70 11.06 13.02 7.62
N THR A 71 11.49 13.37 8.83
CA THR A 71 11.64 12.40 9.94
C THR A 71 10.58 12.66 11.01
N ALA A 72 9.75 11.66 11.27
CA ALA A 72 8.82 11.61 12.38
C ALA A 72 8.41 10.15 12.63
N ASP A 73 7.99 9.84 13.85
CA ASP A 73 7.42 8.52 14.16
C ASP A 73 6.00 8.39 13.60
N PRO A 74 5.65 7.30 12.90
CA PRO A 74 4.31 7.11 12.34
C PRO A 74 3.20 7.13 13.39
N GLU A 75 2.22 8.03 13.24
CA GLU A 75 0.99 8.08 14.04
C GLU A 75 -0.13 7.36 13.29
N TRP A 76 -0.21 6.03 13.41
CA TRP A 76 -1.12 5.21 12.59
C TRP A 76 -2.61 5.49 12.81
N GLU A 77 -2.98 5.89 14.03
CA GLU A 77 -4.36 6.26 14.39
C GLU A 77 -4.86 7.49 13.63
N SER A 78 -3.94 8.34 13.16
CA SER A 78 -4.24 9.55 12.38
C SER A 78 -4.53 9.26 10.90
N LEU A 79 -4.37 8.02 10.43
CA LEU A 79 -4.65 7.68 9.03
C LEU A 79 -6.13 7.92 8.70
N PRO A 80 -6.46 8.71 7.67
CA PRO A 80 -7.84 8.90 7.25
C PRO A 80 -8.42 7.63 6.59
N ALA A 81 -9.73 7.65 6.30
CA ALA A 81 -10.47 6.46 5.90
C ALA A 81 -9.94 5.79 4.61
N GLU A 82 -9.50 6.59 3.64
CA GLU A 82 -8.97 6.18 2.35
C GLU A 82 -7.64 5.46 2.52
N TRP A 83 -6.76 5.99 3.36
CA TRP A 83 -5.48 5.34 3.69
C TRP A 83 -5.70 4.04 4.47
N ARG A 84 -6.64 4.01 5.42
CA ARG A 84 -7.03 2.76 6.10
C ARG A 84 -7.58 1.72 5.12
N ALA A 85 -8.24 2.11 4.04
CA ALA A 85 -8.68 1.17 3.00
C ALA A 85 -7.49 0.53 2.26
N VAL A 86 -6.42 1.29 2.00
CA VAL A 86 -5.16 0.74 1.44
C VAL A 86 -4.54 -0.27 2.40
N VAL A 87 -4.45 0.07 3.69
CA VAL A 87 -3.92 -0.83 4.73
C VAL A 87 -4.72 -2.14 4.80
N ARG A 88 -6.05 -2.09 4.68
CA ARG A 88 -6.91 -3.29 4.64
C ARG A 88 -6.58 -4.19 3.45
N LEU A 89 -6.29 -3.63 2.27
CA LEU A 89 -5.88 -4.43 1.10
C LEU A 89 -4.52 -5.09 1.33
N LEU A 90 -3.55 -4.37 1.90
CA LEU A 90 -2.23 -4.92 2.23
C LEU A 90 -2.34 -6.07 3.24
N ALA A 91 -3.25 -5.96 4.21
CA ALA A 91 -3.51 -7.03 5.18
C ALA A 91 -4.04 -8.32 4.53
N GLU A 92 -4.54 -8.30 3.30
CA GLU A 92 -4.99 -9.54 2.62
C GLU A 92 -3.82 -10.42 2.14
N LEU A 93 -2.58 -9.90 2.08
CA LEU A 93 -1.42 -10.57 1.51
C LEU A 93 -1.17 -12.00 2.05
N PRO A 94 -1.17 -12.27 3.36
CA PRO A 94 -0.93 -13.63 3.86
C PRO A 94 -2.00 -14.63 3.43
N SER A 95 -3.24 -14.19 3.28
CA SER A 95 -4.33 -15.04 2.81
C SER A 95 -4.23 -15.31 1.30
N ARG A 96 -3.83 -14.30 0.52
CA ARG A 96 -3.64 -14.39 -0.93
C ARG A 96 -2.50 -15.31 -1.31
N ARG A 97 -1.37 -15.25 -0.58
CA ARG A 97 -0.22 -16.17 -0.76
C ARG A 97 -0.58 -17.64 -0.61
N ARG A 98 -1.58 -17.96 0.21
CA ARG A 98 -2.06 -19.34 0.41
C ARG A 98 -3.04 -19.80 -0.67
N SER A 99 -3.55 -18.89 -1.49
CA SER A 99 -4.49 -19.22 -2.56
C SER A 99 -3.78 -19.67 -3.83
N ARG A 100 -4.15 -20.84 -4.36
CA ARG A 100 -3.62 -21.38 -5.63
C ARG A 100 -4.07 -20.62 -6.88
N LYS A 101 -5.09 -19.77 -6.78
CA LYS A 101 -5.69 -19.04 -7.92
C LYS A 101 -5.29 -17.57 -7.95
N GLY A 102 -4.11 -17.23 -7.40
CA GLY A 102 -3.68 -15.86 -7.10
C GLY A 102 -4.00 -14.87 -8.23
N LYS A 103 -5.09 -14.11 -8.07
CA LYS A 103 -5.50 -13.01 -8.98
C LYS A 103 -4.64 -11.79 -8.69
N TRP A 104 -3.32 -11.94 -8.82
CA TRP A 104 -2.33 -10.95 -8.41
C TRP A 104 -2.39 -9.71 -9.28
N LYS A 105 -2.62 -9.87 -10.59
CA LYS A 105 -2.86 -8.76 -11.50
C LYS A 105 -3.96 -7.81 -11.04
N THR A 106 -5.19 -8.31 -10.88
CA THR A 106 -6.34 -7.51 -10.43
C THR A 106 -6.14 -6.93 -9.03
N PHE A 107 -5.45 -7.65 -8.14
CA PHE A 107 -5.11 -7.13 -6.82
C PHE A 107 -4.17 -5.93 -6.89
N ALA A 108 -3.11 -6.01 -7.69
CA ALA A 108 -2.18 -4.89 -7.87
C ALA A 108 -2.87 -3.68 -8.53
N GLU A 109 -3.75 -3.89 -9.50
CA GLU A 109 -4.55 -2.83 -10.12
C GLU A 109 -5.46 -2.13 -9.09
N HIS A 110 -6.18 -2.90 -8.27
CA HIS A 110 -7.00 -2.35 -7.19
C HIS A 110 -6.17 -1.65 -6.11
N LEU A 111 -5.02 -2.21 -5.72
CA LEU A 111 -4.13 -1.62 -4.73
C LEU A 111 -3.60 -0.28 -5.22
N ALA A 112 -3.15 -0.21 -6.48
CA ALA A 112 -2.64 1.00 -7.10
C ALA A 112 -3.72 2.09 -7.20
N ALA A 113 -4.94 1.73 -7.62
CA ALA A 113 -6.06 2.66 -7.68
C ALA A 113 -6.44 3.21 -6.30
N ARG A 114 -6.56 2.34 -5.29
CA ARG A 114 -6.87 2.79 -3.91
C ARG A 114 -5.76 3.63 -3.29
N TYR A 115 -4.51 3.33 -3.60
CA TYR A 115 -3.39 4.16 -3.19
C TYR A 115 -3.45 5.54 -3.85
N HIS A 116 -3.79 5.62 -5.14
CA HIS A 116 -4.01 6.90 -5.82
C HIS A 116 -5.10 7.71 -5.13
N ASP A 117 -6.28 7.14 -4.90
CA ASP A 117 -7.39 7.82 -4.23
C ASP A 117 -7.00 8.33 -2.83
N ALA A 118 -6.30 7.50 -2.05
CA ALA A 118 -5.82 7.90 -0.73
C ALA A 118 -4.81 9.05 -0.79
N PHE A 119 -3.91 9.03 -1.78
CA PHE A 119 -2.94 10.10 -1.99
C PHE A 119 -3.62 11.42 -2.37
N GLU A 120 -4.64 11.39 -3.23
CA GLU A 120 -5.42 12.58 -3.61
C GLU A 120 -6.23 13.12 -2.42
N ALA A 121 -6.82 12.24 -1.60
CA ALA A 121 -7.59 12.63 -0.42
C ALA A 121 -6.70 13.28 0.65
N ALA A 122 -5.51 12.74 0.89
CA ALA A 122 -4.60 13.25 1.90
C ALA A 122 -3.13 12.99 1.53
N ASN A 123 -2.50 13.96 0.85
CA ASN A 123 -1.11 13.87 0.40
C ASN A 123 -0.13 13.58 1.56
N PRO A 124 0.74 12.56 1.46
CA PRO A 124 1.69 12.21 2.51
C PRO A 124 2.74 13.30 2.78
N LEU A 125 3.00 14.18 1.82
CA LEU A 125 3.96 15.27 1.98
C LEU A 125 3.25 16.56 2.38
N PRO A 126 3.83 17.33 3.31
CA PRO A 126 3.33 18.66 3.65
C PRO A 126 3.39 19.60 2.44
N ARG A 127 2.49 20.59 2.42
CA ARG A 127 2.49 21.66 1.42
C ARG A 127 3.16 22.90 2.00
N GLY A 128 4.03 23.55 1.22
CA GLY A 128 4.74 24.76 1.63
C GLY A 128 5.55 24.52 2.91
N ASP A 129 5.38 25.41 3.88
CA ASP A 129 6.15 25.40 5.14
C ASP A 129 5.52 24.51 6.24
N ALA A 130 4.48 23.73 5.92
CA ALA A 130 3.88 22.83 6.90
C ALA A 130 4.89 21.77 7.37
N ALA A 131 4.86 21.46 8.67
CA ALA A 131 5.74 20.46 9.25
C ALA A 131 5.44 19.05 8.74
N PHE A 132 6.48 18.22 8.66
CA PHE A 132 6.32 16.78 8.46
C PHE A 132 5.95 16.13 9.80
N THR A 133 4.75 15.55 9.88
CA THR A 133 4.16 15.02 11.13
C THR A 133 4.16 13.49 11.16
N GLY A 134 3.80 12.89 12.31
CA GLY A 134 3.59 11.45 12.40
C GLY A 134 2.48 10.94 11.46
N ALA A 135 1.45 11.74 11.21
CA ALA A 135 0.44 11.46 10.20
C ALA A 135 1.02 11.40 8.77
N SER A 136 1.95 12.29 8.44
CA SER A 136 2.69 12.24 7.17
C SER A 136 3.57 10.99 7.09
N ALA A 137 4.28 10.67 8.18
CA ALA A 137 5.14 9.48 8.27
C ALA A 137 4.35 8.17 8.06
N ALA A 138 3.18 8.02 8.70
CA ALA A 138 2.30 6.85 8.54
C ALA A 138 1.84 6.67 7.08
N ARG A 139 1.52 7.76 6.39
CA ARG A 139 1.12 7.73 4.97
C ARG A 139 2.30 7.40 4.05
N VAL A 140 3.49 7.94 4.31
CA VAL A 140 4.72 7.56 3.59
C VAL A 140 5.00 6.07 3.76
N ALA A 141 4.96 5.56 4.99
CA ALA A 141 5.22 4.15 5.28
C ALA A 141 4.18 3.22 4.62
N THR A 142 2.91 3.64 4.56
CA THR A 142 1.87 2.94 3.78
C THR A 142 2.19 2.95 2.28
N GLY A 143 2.72 4.06 1.76
CA GLY A 143 3.19 4.14 0.37
C GLY A 143 4.37 3.21 0.08
N ASP A 144 5.36 3.14 0.98
CA ASP A 144 6.50 2.22 0.86
C ASP A 144 6.04 0.76 0.77
N ALA A 145 5.04 0.40 1.57
CA ALA A 145 4.40 -0.91 1.51
C ALA A 145 3.77 -1.21 0.15
N VAL A 146 2.99 -0.25 -0.37
CA VAL A 146 2.39 -0.36 -1.70
C VAL A 146 3.47 -0.56 -2.74
N ALA A 147 4.54 0.25 -2.71
CA ALA A 147 5.65 0.13 -3.65
C ALA A 147 6.32 -1.25 -3.59
N ALA A 148 6.59 -1.77 -2.39
CA ALA A 148 7.19 -3.09 -2.22
C ALA A 148 6.31 -4.21 -2.79
N VAL A 149 5.01 -4.16 -2.53
CA VAL A 149 4.04 -5.17 -3.02
C VAL A 149 3.86 -5.09 -4.53
N LEU A 150 3.74 -3.89 -5.10
CA LEU A 150 3.63 -3.72 -6.55
C LEU A 150 4.89 -4.21 -7.26
N ALA A 151 6.07 -3.92 -6.72
CA ALA A 151 7.33 -4.44 -7.24
C ALA A 151 7.38 -5.97 -7.17
N ALA A 152 6.97 -6.56 -6.05
CA ALA A 152 6.99 -8.01 -5.86
C ALA A 152 5.99 -8.78 -6.75
N ILE A 153 4.94 -8.12 -7.25
CA ILE A 153 3.96 -8.72 -8.17
C ILE A 153 4.40 -8.56 -9.63
N SER A 154 5.15 -7.51 -9.94
CA SER A 154 5.52 -7.16 -11.31
C SER A 154 6.60 -8.09 -11.87
N ALA A 155 6.42 -8.58 -13.10
CA ALA A 155 7.47 -9.28 -13.84
C ALA A 155 8.63 -8.35 -14.24
N GLU A 156 8.36 -7.05 -14.34
CA GLU A 156 9.32 -6.04 -14.76
C GLU A 156 9.69 -5.13 -13.60
N ARG A 157 10.92 -4.59 -13.63
CA ARG A 157 11.29 -3.52 -12.70
C ARG A 157 10.43 -2.28 -12.97
N LEU A 158 9.63 -1.91 -11.98
CA LEU A 158 8.80 -0.70 -12.06
C LEU A 158 9.68 0.56 -12.02
N PRO A 159 9.32 1.60 -12.79
CA PRO A 159 10.12 2.81 -12.89
C PRO A 159 9.91 3.72 -11.67
N GLU A 160 10.99 4.28 -11.11
CA GLU A 160 10.88 5.23 -9.99
C GLU A 160 10.40 6.64 -10.43
N ARG A 161 10.26 6.89 -11.75
CA ARG A 161 9.79 8.14 -12.36
C ARG A 161 9.02 7.82 -13.64
N ILE A 162 7.94 8.56 -13.90
CA ILE A 162 7.06 8.40 -15.08
C ILE A 162 6.83 9.74 -15.75
#